data_AF-A0A9X4PB85-F1
#
_entry.id   AF-A0A9X4PB85-F1
#
_cell.length_a   1.000
_cell.length_b   1.000
_cell.length_c   1.000
_cell.angle_alpha   90.00
_cell.angle_beta   90.00
_cell.angle_gamma   90.00
#
_symmetry.space_group_name_H-M   'P 1'
#
loop_
_entity.id
_entity.type
_entity.pdbx_description
1 polymer ?
#
loop_
_entity_poly.entity_id
_entity_poly.type
_entity_poly.pdbx_seq_one_letter_code
_entity_poly.pdbx_strand_id
1 'polypeptide(L)' 'MSKLRNYNFIASLRSEHKEVMTKITDNKYDLATQNLDEEERKILEKLVQYQEWTADKILELAAYNAKKNRKEENIEL' A
#
# COMPACT_ATOMS: atom_id res chain seq x y z
N MET A 1 19.27 4.30 -13.69
CA MET A 1 18.20 3.37 -14.15
C MET A 1 17.51 4.02 -15.34
N SER A 2 17.11 3.29 -16.37
CA SER A 2 16.37 3.89 -17.50
C SER A 2 15.02 4.46 -17.03
N LYS A 3 14.53 5.56 -17.63
CA LYS A 3 13.25 6.22 -17.26
C LYS A 3 12.09 5.21 -17.20
N LEU A 4 12.02 4.31 -18.18
CA LEU A 4 11.05 3.22 -18.22
C LEU A 4 11.10 2.32 -16.96
N ARG A 5 12.29 2.02 -16.43
CA ARG A 5 12.46 1.20 -15.23
C ARG A 5 11.89 1.88 -13.98
N ASN A 6 12.06 3.20 -13.84
CA ASN A 6 11.49 3.96 -12.73
C ASN A 6 9.95 4.02 -12.82
N TYR A 7 9.41 4.26 -14.02
CA TYR A 7 7.95 4.25 -14.23
C TYR A 7 7.33 2.88 -13.91
N ASN A 8 7.95 1.80 -14.40
CA ASN A 8 7.51 0.45 -14.10
C ASN A 8 7.57 0.15 -12.60
N PHE A 9 8.63 0.59 -11.91
CA PHE A 9 8.75 0.41 -10.46
C PHE A 9 7.62 1.12 -9.69
N ILE A 10 7.31 2.38 -10.03
CA ILE A 10 6.20 3.12 -9.40
C ILE A 10 4.86 2.44 -9.69
N ALA A 11 4.66 1.93 -10.91
CA ALA A 11 3.45 1.20 -11.27
C ALA A 11 3.30 -0.10 -10.45
N SER A 12 4.39 -0.84 -10.25
CA SER A 12 4.40 -2.03 -9.38
C SER A 12 4.00 -1.70 -7.94
N LEU A 13 4.55 -0.63 -7.35
CA LEU A 13 4.15 -0.20 -6.00
C LEU A 13 2.66 0.13 -5.92
N ARG A 14 2.10 0.82 -6.92
CA ARG A 14 0.66 1.11 -6.96
C ARG A 14 -0.21 -0.14 -7.08
N SER A 15 0.27 -1.15 -7.81
CA SER A 15 -0.42 -2.45 -7.91
C SER A 15 -0.43 -3.16 -6.55
N GLU A 16 0.73 -3.23 -5.91
CA GLU A 16 0.88 -3.85 -4.59
C GLU A 16 0.01 -3.16 -3.54
N HIS A 17 -0.03 -1.82 -3.53
CA HIS A 17 -0.94 -1.05 -2.68
C HIS A 17 -2.39 -1.47 -2.87
N LYS A 18 -2.86 -1.62 -4.12
CA LYS A 18 -4.24 -2.02 -4.42
C LYS A 18 -4.56 -3.43 -3.89
N GLU A 19 -3.61 -4.35 -4.00
CA GLU A 19 -3.76 -5.71 -3.45
C GLU A 19 -3.89 -5.69 -1.92
N VAL A 20 -3.04 -4.90 -1.24
CA VAL A 20 -3.14 -4.73 0.22
C VAL A 20 -4.48 -4.13 0.61
N MET A 21 -4.97 -3.12 -0.10
CA MET A 21 -6.27 -2.50 0.15
C MET A 21 -7.45 -3.47 -0.01
N THR A 22 -7.35 -4.42 -0.93
CA THR A 22 -8.37 -5.47 -1.10
C THR A 22 -8.40 -6.36 0.14
N LYS A 23 -7.23 -6.82 0.62
CA LYS A 23 -7.12 -7.62 1.85
C LYS A 23 -7.63 -6.88 3.10
N ILE A 24 -7.33 -5.59 3.22
CA ILE A 24 -7.88 -4.75 4.30
C ILE A 24 -9.41 -4.73 4.25
N THR A 25 -9.98 -4.59 3.05
CA THR A 25 -11.42 -4.54 2.86
C THR A 25 -12.08 -5.85 3.25
N ASP A 26 -11.51 -6.98 2.81
CA ASP A 26 -12.01 -8.32 3.15
C ASP A 26 -11.96 -8.56 4.67
N ASN A 27 -10.83 -8.24 5.31
CA ASN A 27 -10.67 -8.41 6.76
C ASN A 27 -11.59 -7.48 7.57
N LYS A 28 -11.84 -6.26 7.10
CA LYS A 28 -12.82 -5.34 7.72
C LYS A 28 -14.24 -5.86 7.58
N TYR A 29 -14.56 -6.47 6.45
CA TYR A 29 -15.85 -7.13 6.25
C TYR A 29 -16.02 -8.31 7.23
N ASP A 30 -14.98 -9.13 7.41
CA ASP A 30 -14.99 -10.23 8.36
C ASP A 30 -15.20 -9.73 9.81
N LEU A 31 -14.50 -8.68 10.23
CA LEU A 31 -14.71 -8.05 11.56
C LEU A 31 -16.15 -7.58 11.81
N ALA A 32 -16.83 -7.15 10.75
CA ALA A 32 -18.18 -6.60 10.82
C ALA A 32 -19.27 -7.67 10.76
N THR A 33 -18.99 -8.83 10.16
CA THR A 33 -20.02 -9.81 9.80
C THR A 33 -19.87 -11.16 10.48
N GLN A 34 -18.64 -11.55 10.85
CA GLN A 34 -18.40 -12.82 11.51
C GLN A 34 -18.67 -12.74 13.01
N ASN A 35 -19.16 -13.84 13.58
CA ASN A 35 -19.31 -13.99 15.01
C ASN A 35 -17.98 -14.46 15.62
N LEU A 36 -17.06 -13.52 15.79
CA LEU A 36 -15.73 -13.74 16.36
C LEU A 36 -15.78 -13.65 17.87
N ASP A 37 -14.99 -14.48 18.55
CA ASP A 37 -14.71 -14.27 19.97
C ASP A 37 -13.77 -13.06 20.19
N GLU A 38 -13.55 -12.72 21.46
CA GLU A 38 -12.77 -11.53 21.84
C GLU A 38 -11.27 -11.64 21.43
N GLU A 39 -10.69 -12.84 21.45
CA GLU A 39 -9.30 -13.05 21.06
C GLU A 39 -9.15 -12.99 19.54
N GLU A 40 -10.03 -13.67 18.82
CA GLU A 40 -10.10 -13.65 17.35
C GLU A 40 -10.28 -12.23 16.83
N ARG A 41 -11.23 -11.46 17.41
CA ARG A 41 -11.47 -10.06 17.07
C ARG A 41 -10.21 -9.22 17.25
N LYS A 42 -9.53 -9.33 18.39
CA LYS A 42 -8.29 -8.58 18.67
C LYS A 42 -7.18 -8.89 17.69
N ILE A 43 -7.04 -10.15 17.29
CA ILE A 43 -6.02 -10.56 16.31
C ILE A 43 -6.34 -9.92 14.95
N LEU A 44 -7.59 -10.00 14.51
CA LEU A 44 -8.00 -9.48 13.21
C LEU A 44 -7.95 -7.94 13.15
N GLU A 45 -8.31 -7.24 14.23
CA GLU A 45 -8.16 -5.78 14.33
C GLU A 45 -6.68 -5.35 14.20
N LYS A 46 -5.76 -6.04 14.89
CA LYS A 46 -4.32 -5.78 14.76
C LYS A 46 -3.81 -6.07 13.35
N LEU A 47 -4.32 -7.12 12.72
CA LEU A 47 -3.96 -7.44 11.34
C LEU A 47 -4.39 -6.33 10.37
N VAL A 48 -5.63 -5.85 10.50
CA VAL A 48 -6.14 -4.73 9.70
C VAL A 48 -5.28 -3.48 9.90
N GLN A 49 -4.98 -3.10 11.14
CA GLN A 49 -4.14 -1.94 11.45
C GLN A 49 -2.75 -2.05 10.82
N TYR A 50 -2.13 -3.24 10.89
CA TYR A 50 -0.83 -3.48 10.28
C TYR A 50 -0.87 -3.40 8.74
N GLN A 51 -1.93 -3.93 8.14
CA GLN A 51 -2.13 -3.86 6.70
C GLN A 51 -2.35 -2.43 6.22
N GLU A 52 -3.16 -1.63 6.94
CA GLU A 52 -3.36 -0.21 6.66
C GLU A 52 -2.04 0.56 6.70
N TRP A 53 -1.25 0.38 7.75
CA TRP A 53 0.09 0.97 7.84
C TRP A 53 0.98 0.56 6.67
N THR A 54 0.92 -0.71 6.25
CA THR A 54 1.68 -1.22 5.11
C THR A 54 1.25 -0.54 3.81
N ALA A 55 -0.05 -0.38 3.57
CA ALA A 55 -0.57 0.33 2.40
C ALA A 55 -0.05 1.78 2.37
N ASP A 56 -0.12 2.50 3.49
CA ASP A 56 0.37 3.87 3.60
C ASP A 56 1.87 3.96 3.25
N LYS A 57 2.70 3.02 3.73
CA LYS A 57 4.13 2.99 3.42
C LYS A 57 4.43 2.76 1.94
N ILE A 58 3.67 1.90 1.28
CA ILE A 58 3.80 1.68 -0.17
C ILE A 58 3.45 2.97 -0.93
N LEU A 59 2.38 3.65 -0.52
CA LEU A 59 1.95 4.90 -1.16
C LEU A 59 2.98 6.03 -0.97
N GLU A 60 3.53 6.17 0.24
CA GLU A 60 4.63 7.10 0.54
C GLU A 60 5.84 6.83 -0.35
N LEU A 61 6.25 5.57 -0.50
CA LEU A 61 7.37 5.19 -1.33
C LEU A 61 7.12 5.49 -2.81
N ALA A 62 5.91 5.20 -3.31
CA ALA A 62 5.53 5.53 -4.69
C ALA A 62 5.57 7.05 -4.93
N ALA A 63 5.07 7.86 -3.98
CA ALA A 63 5.08 9.30 -4.05
C ALA A 63 6.51 9.88 -4.00
N TYR A 64 7.37 9.35 -3.13
CA TYR A 64 8.78 9.73 -3.05
C TYR A 64 9.49 9.51 -4.39
N ASN A 65 9.34 8.33 -4.99
CA ASN A 65 9.98 8.01 -6.27
C ASN A 65 9.44 8.87 -7.42
N ALA A 66 8.13 9.13 -7.45
CA ALA A 66 7.53 10.02 -8.45
C ALA A 66 8.01 11.48 -8.31
N LYS A 67 8.26 11.96 -7.09
CA LYS A 67 8.81 13.30 -6.84
C LYS A 67 10.29 13.38 -7.23
N LYS A 68 11.07 12.35 -6.91
CA LYS A 68 12.49 12.26 -7.28
C LYS A 68 12.66 12.26 -8.80
N ASN A 69 11.90 11.44 -9.51
CA ASN A 69 11.97 11.37 -10.98
C ASN A 69 11.67 12.73 -11.65
N ARG A 70 10.63 13.45 -11.20
CA ARG A 70 10.30 14.79 -11.71
C ARG A 70 11.41 15.83 -11.48
N LYS A 71 12.12 15.74 -10.35
CA LYS A 71 13.24 16.65 -10.07
C LYS A 71 14.43 16.37 -10.99
N GLU A 72 14.73 15.10 -11.24
CA GLU A 72 15.78 14.69 -12.18
C GLU A 72 15.44 15.14 -13.61
N GLU A 73 14.19 15.00 -14.05
CA GLU A 73 13.72 15.50 -15.36
C GLU A 73 13.88 17.02 -15.53
N ASN A 74 13.70 17.82 -14.46
CA ASN A 74 13.87 19.27 -14.50
C ASN A 74 15.33 19.74 -14.48
N ILE A 75 16.30 18.87 -14.16
CA ILE A 75 17.74 19.20 -14.14
C ILE A 75 18.40 18.85 -15.49
N GLU A 76 17.83 17.92 -16.25
CA GLU A 76 18.32 17.49 -17.57
C GLU A 76 17.89 18.41 -18.74
N LEU A 77 17.08 19.46 -18.48
CA LEU A 77 16.60 20.46 -19.46
C LEU A 77 17.42 21.76 -19.39
#